data_AF-A0A1A8KNX3-F1
#
_entry.id   AF-A0A1A8KNX3-F1
#
_cell.length_a   1.000
_cell.length_b   1.000
_cell.length_c   1.000
_cell.angle_alpha   90.00
_cell.angle_beta   90.00
_cell.angle_gamma   90.00
#
_symmetry.space_group_name_H-M   'P 1'
#
loop_
_entity.id
_entity.type
_entity.pdbx_description
1 polymer ?
#
loop_
_entity_poly.entity_id
_entity_poly.type
_entity_poly.pdbx_seq_one_letter_code
_entity_poly.pdbx_strand_id
1 'polypeptide(L)'
;WSGDYTYGVAPTSWTGSTDILLTYASTKMPVCYAQCWVYAAVFNTFLRCLGIPSRVVTNYFSAHDNDGNLRTDIILDENGRVDRNRTRDSIWNYHCWNECYMSRPDLP
;
A
#
# COMPACT_ATOMS: atom_id res chain seq x y z
N TRP A 1 3.74 -3.03 -9.20
CA TRP A 1 3.74 -1.80 -10.00
C TRP A 1 4.38 -2.00 -11.38
N SER A 2 4.27 -3.18 -11.97
CA SER A 2 4.86 -3.50 -13.28
C SER A 2 4.28 -2.67 -14.42
N GLY A 3 3.05 -2.16 -14.29
CA GLY A 3 2.29 -1.57 -15.39
C GLY A 3 1.60 -2.60 -16.30
N ASP A 4 2.00 -3.87 -16.19
CA ASP A 4 1.33 -5.03 -16.78
C ASP A 4 0.41 -5.68 -15.75
N TYR A 5 -0.86 -5.81 -16.10
CA TYR A 5 -1.94 -6.38 -15.29
C TYR A 5 -2.65 -7.52 -16.03
N THR A 6 -1.94 -8.21 -16.94
CA THR A 6 -2.47 -9.36 -17.66
C THR A 6 -3.02 -10.41 -16.68
N TYR A 7 -4.18 -10.99 -17.01
CA TYR A 7 -4.93 -11.94 -16.16
C TYR A 7 -5.56 -11.36 -14.89
N GLY A 8 -5.58 -10.04 -14.73
CA GLY A 8 -6.26 -9.37 -13.61
C GLY A 8 -6.91 -8.06 -14.01
N VAL A 9 -7.27 -7.29 -12.99
CA VAL A 9 -7.83 -5.94 -13.14
C VAL A 9 -6.76 -4.93 -12.76
N ALA A 10 -6.61 -3.88 -13.59
CA ALA A 10 -5.70 -2.79 -13.29
C ALA A 10 -6.09 -2.11 -11.97
N PRO A 11 -5.15 -1.83 -11.05
CA PRO A 11 -5.45 -1.26 -9.74
C PRO A 11 -6.23 0.06 -9.77
N THR A 12 -6.08 0.84 -10.84
CA THR A 12 -6.79 2.11 -11.07
C THR A 12 -8.26 1.94 -11.47
N SER A 13 -8.67 0.74 -11.89
CA SER A 13 -10.05 0.47 -12.32
C SER A 13 -10.99 0.11 -11.17
N TRP A 14 -10.46 -0.20 -9.98
CA TRP A 14 -11.27 -0.48 -8.81
C TRP A 14 -11.94 0.80 -8.27
N THR A 15 -13.26 0.75 -8.12
CA THR A 15 -14.07 1.86 -7.58
C THR A 15 -14.52 1.64 -6.14
N GLY A 16 -14.31 0.44 -5.59
CA GLY A 16 -14.69 0.07 -4.23
C GLY A 16 -14.22 -1.32 -3.81
N SER A 17 -14.49 -1.70 -2.57
CA SER A 17 -14.02 -2.96 -1.97
C SER A 17 -14.95 -4.15 -2.19
N THR A 18 -16.22 -3.92 -2.53
CA THR A 18 -17.26 -4.96 -2.59
C THR A 18 -16.92 -6.06 -3.59
N ASP A 19 -16.61 -5.70 -4.83
CA ASP A 19 -16.31 -6.68 -5.89
C ASP A 19 -15.08 -7.50 -5.54
N ILE A 20 -14.02 -6.85 -5.04
CA ILE A 20 -12.78 -7.51 -4.59
C ILE A 20 -13.09 -8.55 -3.51
N LEU A 21 -13.85 -8.17 -2.47
CA LEU A 21 -14.16 -9.05 -1.34
C LEU A 21 -15.08 -10.21 -1.75
N LEU A 22 -16.08 -9.95 -2.60
CA LEU A 22 -17.00 -11.00 -3.09
C LEU A 22 -16.28 -11.97 -4.03
N THR A 23 -15.39 -11.49 -4.92
CA THR A 23 -14.56 -12.36 -5.78
C THR A 23 -13.62 -13.21 -4.94
N TYR A 24 -12.97 -12.65 -3.91
CA TYR A 24 -12.16 -13.44 -2.99
C TYR A 24 -13.00 -14.50 -2.27
N ALA A 25 -14.18 -14.11 -1.78
CA ALA A 25 -15.07 -15.01 -1.05
C ALA A 25 -15.58 -16.18 -1.91
N SER A 26 -15.83 -15.97 -3.20
CA SER A 26 -16.32 -17.02 -4.10
C SER A 26 -15.20 -17.92 -4.64
N THR A 27 -14.06 -17.34 -5.01
CA THR A 27 -12.96 -18.08 -5.64
C THR A 27 -11.99 -18.69 -4.64
N LYS A 28 -11.89 -18.12 -3.43
CA LYS A 28 -10.86 -18.41 -2.42
C LYS A 28 -9.42 -18.18 -2.91
N MET A 29 -9.26 -17.44 -4.00
CA MET A 29 -7.98 -17.13 -4.63
C MET A 29 -7.67 -15.64 -4.51
N PRO A 30 -6.39 -15.24 -4.50
CA PRO A 30 -6.03 -13.82 -4.52
C PRO A 30 -6.66 -13.08 -5.70
N VAL A 31 -7.19 -11.89 -5.44
CA VAL A 31 -7.77 -11.03 -6.48
C VAL A 31 -6.69 -10.10 -7.01
N CYS A 32 -6.32 -10.29 -8.26
CA CYS A 32 -5.30 -9.49 -8.94
C CYS A 32 -5.95 -8.29 -9.66
N TYR A 33 -5.46 -7.05 -9.56
CA TYR A 33 -4.28 -6.56 -8.84
C TYR A 33 -4.61 -5.39 -7.91
N ALA A 34 -3.67 -5.03 -7.03
CA ALA A 34 -3.85 -3.96 -6.06
C ALA A 34 -2.62 -3.05 -5.96
N GLN A 35 -2.87 -1.83 -5.51
CA GLN A 35 -1.91 -0.82 -5.10
C GLN A 35 -2.30 -0.29 -3.71
N CYS A 36 -1.52 0.62 -3.13
CA CYS A 36 -1.63 1.01 -1.71
C CYS A 36 -3.04 1.51 -1.35
N TRP A 37 -3.67 2.33 -2.19
CA TRP A 37 -5.04 2.79 -1.94
C TRP A 37 -6.09 1.68 -2.05
N VAL A 38 -5.88 0.67 -2.90
CA VAL A 38 -6.77 -0.48 -3.03
C VAL A 38 -6.71 -1.32 -1.76
N TYR A 39 -5.50 -1.61 -1.27
CA TYR A 39 -5.30 -2.28 0.02
C TYR A 39 -5.92 -1.49 1.16
N ALA A 40 -5.65 -0.17 1.24
CA ALA A 40 -6.18 0.68 2.28
C ALA A 40 -7.71 0.75 2.27
N ALA A 41 -8.35 0.78 1.09
CA ALA A 41 -9.80 0.76 0.96
C ALA A 41 -10.40 -0.58 1.40
N VAL A 42 -9.85 -1.71 0.94
CA VAL A 42 -10.31 -3.05 1.33
C VAL A 42 -10.18 -3.25 2.83
N PHE A 43 -9.05 -2.87 3.42
CA PHE A 43 -8.85 -3.01 4.87
C PHE A 43 -9.73 -2.06 5.67
N ASN A 44 -9.96 -0.84 5.19
CA ASN A 44 -10.92 0.09 5.83
C ASN A 44 -12.35 -0.47 5.83
N THR A 45 -12.77 -1.11 4.73
CA THR A 45 -14.08 -1.79 4.65
C THR A 45 -14.16 -2.92 5.65
N PHE A 46 -13.11 -3.75 5.76
CA PHE A 46 -13.04 -4.84 6.73
C PHE A 46 -13.18 -4.34 8.18
N LEU A 47 -12.40 -3.32 8.58
CA LEU A 47 -12.44 -2.75 9.93
C LEU A 47 -13.82 -2.17 10.27
N ARG A 48 -14.37 -1.33 9.39
CA ARG A 48 -15.69 -0.71 9.61
C ARG A 48 -16.82 -1.74 9.66
N CYS A 49 -16.75 -2.79 8.84
CA CYS A 49 -17.72 -3.88 8.85
C CYS A 49 -17.75 -4.62 10.20
N LEU A 50 -16.59 -4.76 10.84
CA LEU A 50 -16.47 -5.35 12.18
C LEU A 50 -16.78 -4.37 13.32
N GLY A 51 -17.16 -3.13 13.02
CA GLY A 51 -17.46 -2.11 14.03
C GLY A 51 -16.23 -1.43 14.63
N ILE A 52 -15.04 -1.61 14.06
CA ILE A 52 -13.81 -0.91 14.47
C ILE A 52 -13.76 0.44 13.74
N PRO A 53 -13.76 1.58 14.44
CA PRO A 53 -13.66 2.88 13.78
C PRO A 53 -12.30 3.00 13.07
N SER A 54 -12.32 3.36 11.79
CA SER A 54 -11.10 3.47 10.99
C SER A 54 -11.22 4.54 9.90
N ARG A 55 -10.06 5.03 9.45
CA ARG A 55 -9.94 5.96 8.32
C ARG A 55 -8.73 5.62 7.45
N VAL A 56 -8.77 6.07 6.20
CA VAL A 56 -7.64 6.01 5.28
C VAL A 56 -6.83 7.31 5.42
N VAL A 57 -5.51 7.19 5.44
CA VAL A 57 -4.56 8.31 5.48
C VAL A 57 -3.69 8.25 4.23
N THR A 58 -3.34 9.42 3.69
CA THR A 58 -2.41 9.57 2.57
C THR A 58 -1.21 10.40 3.02
N ASN A 59 -0.02 9.85 2.80
CA ASN A 59 1.24 10.54 3.02
C ASN A 59 1.91 10.86 1.68
N TYR A 60 2.28 12.12 1.49
CA TYR A 60 2.98 12.58 0.30
C TYR A 60 4.50 12.48 0.51
N PHE A 61 5.25 12.18 -0.56
CA PHE A 61 6.70 11.93 -0.48
C PHE A 61 7.06 10.87 0.56
N SER A 62 6.36 9.73 0.52
CA SER A 62 6.51 8.68 1.52
C SER A 62 7.79 7.89 1.31
N ALA A 63 8.72 7.99 2.25
CA ALA A 63 9.90 7.16 2.27
C ALA A 63 9.52 5.67 2.45
N HIS A 64 10.18 4.82 1.68
CA HIS A 64 10.13 3.37 1.82
C HIS A 64 11.56 2.89 2.02
N ASP A 65 11.92 2.84 3.31
CA ASP A 65 13.20 2.38 3.87
C ASP A 65 13.25 0.84 3.82
N ASN A 66 14.34 0.28 3.28
CA ASN A 66 14.53 -1.16 3.15
C ASN A 66 15.49 -1.77 4.18
N ASP A 67 16.12 -0.99 5.06
CA ASP A 67 17.07 -1.49 6.06
C ASP A 67 16.74 -1.08 7.50
N GLY A 68 15.76 -0.19 7.69
CA GLY A 68 15.24 0.22 9.00
C GLY A 68 16.14 1.21 9.74
N ASN A 69 17.08 1.85 9.05
CA ASN A 69 18.03 2.79 9.63
C ASN A 69 17.47 4.23 9.81
N LEU A 70 16.20 4.46 9.40
CA LEU A 70 15.48 5.74 9.47
C LEU A 70 16.06 6.84 8.56
N ARG A 71 16.78 6.45 7.51
CA ARG A 71 17.30 7.33 6.45
C ARG A 71 16.85 6.81 5.09
N THR A 72 17.11 7.58 4.04
CA THR A 72 16.81 7.19 2.67
C THR A 72 18.06 7.45 1.85
N ASP A 73 18.73 6.37 1.43
CA ASP A 73 19.98 6.47 0.70
C ASP A 73 19.74 6.46 -0.82
N ILE A 74 19.98 7.60 -1.47
CA ILE A 74 19.92 7.75 -2.93
C ILE A 74 21.35 7.74 -3.46
N ILE A 75 21.72 6.68 -4.17
CA ILE A 75 23.07 6.51 -4.71
C ILE A 75 23.10 7.02 -6.14
N LEU A 76 24.03 7.93 -6.43
CA LEU A 76 24.22 8.51 -7.77
C LEU A 76 25.45 7.91 -8.45
N ASP A 77 25.39 7.80 -9.78
CA ASP A 77 26.54 7.52 -10.64
C ASP A 77 27.41 8.77 -10.83
N GLU A 78 28.54 8.61 -11.52
CA GLU A 78 29.49 9.69 -11.80
C GLU A 78 28.88 10.85 -12.63
N ASN A 79 27.76 10.61 -13.32
CA ASN A 79 27.04 11.61 -14.11
C ASN A 79 25.87 12.24 -13.33
N GLY A 80 25.71 11.93 -12.04
CA GLY A 80 24.63 12.42 -11.18
C GLY A 80 23.27 11.74 -11.42
N ARG A 81 23.22 10.62 -12.15
CA ARG A 81 21.99 9.84 -12.32
C ARG A 81 21.84 8.83 -11.19
N VAL A 82 20.60 8.56 -10.78
CA VAL A 82 20.33 7.54 -9.75
C VAL A 82 20.79 6.17 -10.24
N ASP A 83 21.73 5.58 -9.51
CA ASP A 83 22.15 4.19 -9.70
C ASP A 83 21.07 3.28 -9.11
N ARG A 84 20.21 2.76 -9.99
CA ARG A 84 19.09 1.89 -9.62
C ARG A 84 19.52 0.48 -9.17
N ASN A 85 20.76 0.07 -9.42
CA ASN A 85 21.25 -1.23 -8.96
C ASN A 85 21.71 -1.16 -7.50
N ARG A 86 22.18 0.02 -7.07
CA ARG A 86 22.67 0.24 -5.70
C ARG A 86 21.63 0.90 -4.80
N THR A 87 20.81 1.81 -5.34
CA THR A 87 19.74 2.48 -4.60
C THR A 87 18.61 1.49 -4.33
N ARG A 88 18.48 1.05 -3.08
CA ARG A 88 17.38 0.18 -2.64
C ARG A 88 16.18 0.96 -2.12
N ASP A 89 16.44 2.06 -1.43
CA ASP A 89 15.39 2.91 -0.90
C ASP A 89 14.66 3.66 -2.00
N SER A 90 13.41 4.01 -1.70
CA SER A 90 12.58 4.76 -2.63
C SER A 90 11.72 5.77 -1.90
N ILE A 91 11.40 6.87 -2.58
CA ILE A 91 10.41 7.84 -2.13
C ILE A 91 9.22 7.73 -3.07
N TRP A 92 8.08 7.36 -2.51
CA TRP A 92 6.82 7.22 -3.23
C TRP A 92 6.17 8.60 -3.32
N ASN A 93 5.61 8.95 -4.47
CA ASN A 93 4.87 10.20 -4.64
C ASN A 93 3.77 10.35 -3.57
N TYR A 94 3.06 9.25 -3.30
CA TYR A 94 2.22 9.09 -2.13
C TYR A 94 2.12 7.63 -1.70
N HIS A 95 1.75 7.42 -0.44
CA HIS A 95 1.40 6.12 0.11
C HIS A 95 0.12 6.24 0.95
N CYS A 96 -0.74 5.22 0.87
CA CYS A 96 -1.98 5.17 1.62
C CYS A 96 -1.96 4.01 2.62
N TRP A 97 -2.40 4.27 3.85
CA TRP A 97 -2.57 3.27 4.91
C TRP A 97 -3.84 3.55 5.73
N ASN A 98 -4.05 2.77 6.79
CA ASN A 98 -5.19 2.90 7.68
C ASN A 98 -4.77 3.27 9.10
N GLU A 99 -5.58 4.09 9.74
CA GLU A 99 -5.60 4.23 11.19
C GLU A 99 -6.88 3.56 11.72
N CYS A 100 -6.76 2.86 12.84
CA CYS A 100 -7.88 2.25 13.55
C CYS A 100 -7.91 2.74 14.99
N TYR A 101 -9.12 2.92 15.52
CA TYR A 101 -9.34 3.44 16.86
C TYR A 101 -9.61 2.29 17.85
N MET A 102 -8.70 2.12 18.80
CA MET A 102 -8.81 1.16 19.90
C MET A 102 -7.91 1.60 21.05
N SER A 103 -8.24 1.18 22.28
CA SER A 103 -7.29 1.31 23.38
C SER A 103 -6.08 0.41 23.15
N ARG A 104 -4.93 0.82 23.68
CA ARG A 104 -3.69 0.04 23.71
C ARG A 104 -3.31 -0.23 25.17
N PRO A 105 -4.02 -1.12 25.88
CA PRO A 105 -3.73 -1.43 27.28
C PRO A 105 -2.36 -2.11 27.45
N ASP A 106 -1.75 -2.55 26.35
CA ASP A 106 -0.39 -3.06 26.27
C ASP A 106 0.68 -1.94 26.23
N LEU A 107 0.29 -0.68 26.07
CA LEU A 107 1.17 0.49 26.09
C LEU A 107 0.83 1.38 27.31
N PRO A 108 1.82 2.10 27.89
CA PRO A 108 1.59 3.07 28.97
C PRO A 108 0.66 4.22 28.61
#